data_AF-A0A453LQN5-F1
#
_entry.id   AF-A0A453LQN5-F1
#
_cell.length_a   1.000
_cell.length_b   1.000
_cell.length_c   1.000
_cell.angle_alpha   90.00
_cell.angle_beta   90.00
_cell.angle_gamma   90.00
#
_symmetry.space_group_name_H-M   'P 1'
#
loop_
_entity.id
_entity.type
_entity.pdbx_description
1 polymer ?
#
loop_
_entity_poly.entity_id
_entity_poly.type
_entity_poly.pdbx_seq_one_letter_code
_entity_poly.pdbx_strand_id
1 'polypeptide(L)'
;MQTYAPTTLAAPRDFWILRYTSGLEDGSLVICERSLTQATGGPSGPNAPNFVRAEVLPSGYLIRPCEGGGSMIHIVDHVDLDAWSVPEVLRPLYESPKILAQKMTIAALRHIRQIAHESSGEMPYGGGRQPAVLRTFSQRLSRGFNDAVNGFLDDGWSLMSSDRAEDVTIAINSSPNKLAGSHVNPSQMFTAIGGGVLCAKASMLLQNVPPALLVRFLREHRSEWADPGVDAYSAAALRASPYAVPGLRASGFMGSQVILPLAHTLEHEEFLEVIRLEGHSLCHDEVVLSRDMYLLQLCSGVDENAAGACAQLVFAPIDESFADDAPLLPSGFRVIPLDAKTDAPSATRTLDLASTLEVGPGGTRAPSDASSTSNTRSVLTIAFQFSYENHLRESVAAMARQYVRTVVASVQRVAMAIAPSRPGGQLEMKNPPGSPEAHTLARWIGRSYRFHTGAELLCTESQSADASLKALWQHSDSIMCCSLKAAPVFTFANQAGLDMLETTLIALQDISLEKILDDDGRKALCSEFPKIMQQGFAYLPGGVCVSSMGRPVSYEQAVAWKVLGDDDAPHCLAFMFVNWSFV
;
A
#
# COMPACT_ATOMS: atom_id res chain seq x y z
N MET A 1 -10.49 27.97 3.98
CA MET A 1 -10.18 26.62 3.48
C MET A 1 -9.54 25.83 4.60
N GLN A 2 -9.75 24.52 4.69
CA GLN A 2 -9.11 23.64 5.68
C GLN A 2 -8.47 22.47 4.95
N THR A 3 -7.36 21.96 5.49
CA THR A 3 -6.69 20.76 4.98
C THR A 3 -6.40 19.82 6.14
N TYR A 4 -6.75 18.55 5.94
CA TYR A 4 -6.46 17.47 6.87
C TYR A 4 -4.96 17.35 7.15
N ALA A 5 -4.62 16.98 8.38
CA ALA A 5 -3.30 16.48 8.67
C ALA A 5 -3.09 15.13 7.96
N PRO A 6 -1.92 14.90 7.36
CA PRO A 6 -1.59 13.64 6.70
C PRO A 6 -1.39 12.47 7.68
N THR A 7 -1.12 12.78 8.96
CA THR A 7 -0.73 11.84 10.02
C THR A 7 -1.36 12.27 11.34
N THR A 8 -1.42 11.39 12.34
CA THR A 8 -1.92 11.74 13.69
C THR A 8 -0.92 12.54 14.53
N LEU A 9 0.30 12.75 14.03
CA LEU A 9 1.43 13.37 14.75
C LEU A 9 1.55 14.89 14.54
N ALA A 10 0.65 15.48 13.75
CA ALA A 10 0.63 16.90 13.46
C ALA A 10 -0.81 17.40 13.41
N ALA A 11 -1.03 18.65 13.82
CA ALA A 11 -2.33 19.29 13.73
C ALA A 11 -2.69 19.62 12.27
N PRO A 12 -3.98 19.65 11.89
CA PRO A 12 -4.45 20.07 10.56
C PRO A 12 -4.21 21.58 10.32
N ARG A 13 -4.33 22.02 9.05
CA ARG A 13 -4.17 23.45 8.68
C ARG A 13 -5.48 24.11 8.30
N ASP A 14 -5.60 25.37 8.67
CA ASP A 14 -6.63 26.25 8.13
C ASP A 14 -6.00 27.42 7.37
N PHE A 15 -6.77 27.96 6.42
CA PHE A 15 -6.36 29.06 5.58
C PHE A 15 -7.48 30.09 5.51
N TRP A 16 -7.12 31.35 5.66
CA TRP A 16 -8.00 32.50 5.50
C TRP A 16 -7.64 33.23 4.21
N ILE A 17 -8.31 32.86 3.12
CA ILE A 17 -7.92 33.22 1.75
C ILE A 17 -8.92 34.21 1.15
N LEU A 18 -8.41 35.24 0.48
CA LEU A 18 -9.15 36.03 -0.50
C LEU A 18 -9.00 35.38 -1.87
N ARG A 19 -10.13 35.03 -2.49
CA ARG A 19 -10.19 34.53 -3.87
C ARG A 19 -10.84 35.60 -4.75
N TYR A 20 -10.12 36.01 -5.79
CA TYR A 20 -10.62 36.91 -6.82
C TYR A 20 -10.74 36.15 -8.15
N THR A 21 -11.92 36.17 -8.74
CA THR A 21 -12.19 35.52 -10.03
C THR A 21 -12.62 36.56 -11.04
N SER A 22 -12.01 36.57 -12.23
CA SER A 22 -12.32 37.50 -13.30
C SER A 22 -12.21 36.85 -14.67
N GLY A 23 -13.16 37.17 -15.55
CA GLY A 23 -13.08 36.84 -16.97
C GLY A 23 -12.33 37.92 -17.73
N LEU A 24 -11.45 37.52 -18.63
CA LEU A 24 -10.69 38.40 -19.51
C LEU A 24 -11.39 38.54 -20.86
N GLU A 25 -11.03 39.59 -21.61
CA GLU A 25 -11.62 39.89 -22.93
C GLU A 25 -11.37 38.80 -23.98
N ASP A 26 -10.30 38.02 -23.82
CA ASP A 26 -9.95 36.88 -24.68
C ASP A 26 -10.73 35.60 -24.34
N GLY A 27 -11.67 35.65 -23.39
CA GLY A 27 -12.43 34.50 -22.90
C GLY A 27 -11.69 33.65 -21.87
N SER A 28 -10.48 34.03 -21.47
CA SER A 28 -9.74 33.37 -20.39
C SER A 28 -10.36 33.66 -19.03
N LEU A 29 -10.25 32.72 -18.10
CA LEU A 29 -10.67 32.87 -16.71
C LEU A 29 -9.43 32.91 -15.80
N VAL A 30 -9.31 33.98 -15.02
CA VAL A 30 -8.25 34.12 -14.01
C VAL A 30 -8.86 34.00 -12.62
N ILE A 31 -8.24 33.18 -11.78
CA ILE A 31 -8.56 33.01 -10.37
C ILE A 31 -7.28 33.30 -9.59
N CYS A 32 -7.26 34.37 -8.82
CA CYS A 32 -6.14 34.73 -7.94
C CYS A 32 -6.48 34.41 -6.49
N GLU A 33 -5.53 33.87 -5.76
CA GLU A 33 -5.66 33.46 -4.38
C GLU A 33 -4.52 34.02 -3.54
N ARG A 34 -4.86 34.51 -2.35
CA ARG A 34 -3.87 34.94 -1.36
C ARG A 34 -4.48 34.92 0.05
N SER A 35 -3.69 34.52 1.04
CA SER A 35 -4.06 34.66 2.45
C SER A 35 -4.11 36.13 2.87
N LEU A 36 -5.14 36.48 3.64
CA LEU A 36 -5.27 37.80 4.26
C LEU A 36 -4.53 37.78 5.59
N THR A 37 -3.45 38.55 5.68
CA THR A 37 -2.67 38.75 6.91
C THR A 37 -2.59 40.23 7.26
N GLN A 38 -2.19 40.54 8.49
CA GLN A 38 -1.94 41.93 8.91
C GLN A 38 -0.86 42.59 8.03
N ALA A 39 0.15 41.82 7.61
CA ALA A 39 1.20 42.29 6.71
C ALA A 39 0.68 42.67 5.32
N THR A 40 -0.43 42.06 4.87
CA THR A 40 -1.09 42.40 3.61
C THR A 40 -2.21 43.46 3.77
N GLY A 41 -2.34 44.06 4.95
CA GLY A 41 -3.41 45.02 5.26
C GLY A 41 -4.80 44.40 5.42
N GLY A 42 -4.89 43.07 5.54
CA GLY A 42 -6.14 42.34 5.72
C GLY A 42 -6.44 42.05 7.20
N PRO A 43 -7.71 41.76 7.55
CA PRO A 43 -8.05 41.33 8.90
C PRO A 43 -7.41 39.97 9.21
N SER A 44 -6.94 39.78 10.45
CA SER A 44 -6.57 38.45 10.93
C SER A 44 -7.82 37.57 10.96
N GLY A 45 -7.81 36.46 10.20
CA GLY A 45 -8.93 35.52 10.21
C GLY A 45 -9.23 34.97 11.61
N PRO A 46 -10.46 34.50 11.88
CA PRO A 46 -10.85 33.98 13.20
C PRO A 46 -9.93 32.83 13.63
N ASN A 47 -9.70 32.70 14.93
CA ASN A 47 -8.93 31.57 15.46
C ASN A 47 -9.76 30.28 15.33
N ALA A 48 -9.23 29.30 14.62
CA ALA A 48 -9.81 27.97 14.53
C ALA A 48 -9.13 27.05 15.56
N PRO A 49 -9.80 26.65 16.66
CA PRO A 49 -9.20 25.77 17.65
C PRO A 49 -8.80 24.44 17.00
N ASN A 50 -7.62 23.91 17.36
CA ASN A 50 -7.02 22.67 16.83
C ASN A 50 -6.46 22.74 15.39
N PHE A 51 -6.46 23.91 14.76
CA PHE A 51 -5.80 24.12 13.49
C PHE A 51 -4.57 25.02 13.65
N VAL A 52 -3.56 24.77 12.82
CA VAL A 52 -2.43 25.69 12.62
C VAL A 52 -2.74 26.54 11.40
N ARG A 53 -2.64 27.87 11.56
CA ARG A 53 -2.87 28.81 10.46
C ARG A 53 -1.74 28.72 9.45
N ALA A 54 -2.09 28.37 8.22
CA ALA A 54 -1.19 28.36 7.08
C ALA A 54 -1.49 29.51 6.12
N GLU A 55 -0.52 29.85 5.28
CA GLU A 55 -0.58 30.99 4.39
C GLU A 55 -0.48 30.57 2.92
N VAL A 56 -1.44 31.01 2.11
CA VAL A 56 -1.33 30.98 0.66
C VAL A 56 -0.68 32.29 0.22
N LEU A 57 0.54 32.21 -0.29
CA LEU A 57 1.24 33.30 -0.95
C LEU A 57 0.60 33.53 -2.34
N PRO A 58 0.94 34.60 -3.10
CA PRO A 58 0.29 34.87 -4.38
C PRO A 58 0.26 33.65 -5.30
N SER A 59 -0.93 33.07 -5.43
CA SER A 59 -1.23 31.79 -6.08
C SER A 59 -2.46 31.96 -6.98
N GLY A 60 -2.77 30.95 -7.79
CA GLY A 60 -3.96 30.99 -8.61
C GLY A 60 -3.94 30.11 -9.84
N TYR A 61 -4.96 30.32 -10.68
CA TYR A 61 -5.26 29.54 -11.85
C TYR A 61 -5.53 30.48 -13.04
N LEU A 62 -4.97 30.17 -14.20
CA LEU A 62 -5.33 30.79 -15.47
C LEU A 62 -5.84 29.69 -16.41
N ILE A 63 -7.12 29.76 -16.76
CA ILE A 63 -7.79 28.81 -17.65
C ILE A 63 -8.01 29.53 -18.97
N ARG A 64 -7.35 29.03 -20.02
CA ARG A 64 -7.45 29.61 -21.37
C ARG A 64 -8.19 28.66 -22.30
N PRO A 65 -9.17 29.12 -23.08
CA PRO A 65 -9.76 28.30 -24.13
C PRO A 65 -8.70 27.96 -25.20
N CYS A 66 -8.77 26.76 -25.76
CA CYS A 66 -7.92 26.35 -26.87
C CYS A 66 -8.76 26.09 -28.13
N GLU A 67 -8.19 26.37 -29.30
CA GLU A 67 -8.80 25.98 -30.58
C GLU A 67 -8.91 24.45 -30.63
N GLY A 68 -10.11 23.93 -30.88
CA GLY A 68 -10.41 22.49 -30.88
C GLY A 68 -11.22 21.97 -29.68
N GLY A 69 -11.77 22.85 -28.82
CA GLY A 69 -12.76 22.45 -27.80
C GLY A 69 -12.19 22.04 -26.45
N GLY A 70 -10.92 22.36 -26.18
CA GLY A 70 -10.24 22.11 -24.90
C GLY A 70 -9.92 23.40 -24.13
N SER A 71 -9.27 23.24 -22.97
CA SER A 71 -8.76 24.37 -22.18
C SER A 71 -7.35 24.07 -21.67
N MET A 72 -6.49 25.08 -21.67
CA MET A 72 -5.18 25.04 -21.06
C MET A 72 -5.26 25.66 -19.67
N ILE A 73 -4.87 24.89 -18.65
CA ILE A 73 -4.92 25.32 -17.25
C ILE A 73 -3.49 25.54 -16.77
N HIS A 74 -3.17 26.77 -16.38
CA HIS A 74 -1.93 27.14 -15.70
C HIS A 74 -2.21 27.26 -14.21
N ILE A 75 -1.40 26.61 -13.38
CA ILE A 75 -1.59 26.59 -11.92
C ILE A 75 -0.31 27.08 -11.25
N VAL A 76 -0.46 28.00 -10.30
CA VAL A 76 0.63 28.49 -9.45
C VAL A 76 0.22 28.28 -8.00
N ASP A 77 0.88 27.34 -7.34
CA ASP A 77 0.66 27.02 -5.93
C ASP A 77 1.88 27.45 -5.12
N HIS A 78 1.71 28.46 -4.26
CA HIS A 78 2.74 28.91 -3.33
C HIS A 78 2.14 28.99 -1.92
N VAL A 79 2.53 28.04 -1.08
CA VAL A 79 1.91 27.83 0.23
C VAL A 79 2.98 27.69 1.30
N ASP A 80 2.81 28.41 2.41
CA ASP A 80 3.53 28.19 3.66
C ASP A 80 2.62 27.41 4.63
N LEU A 81 3.01 26.18 4.92
CA LEU A 81 2.27 25.26 5.79
C LEU A 81 2.71 25.33 7.26
N ASP A 82 3.54 26.32 7.62
CA ASP A 82 4.18 26.47 8.92
C ASP A 82 4.89 25.17 9.35
N ALA A 83 5.84 24.72 8.53
CA ALA A 83 6.51 23.43 8.74
C ALA A 83 7.27 23.35 10.09
N TRP A 84 7.64 24.48 10.68
CA TRP A 84 8.29 24.53 11.99
C TRP A 84 7.35 24.12 13.15
N SER A 85 6.03 24.17 12.94
CA SER A 85 5.04 23.70 13.90
C SER A 85 4.99 22.18 14.07
N VAL A 86 5.65 21.41 13.19
CA VAL A 86 5.63 19.94 13.22
C VAL A 86 6.96 19.33 13.66
N PRO A 87 6.96 18.09 14.19
CA PRO A 87 8.18 17.36 14.48
C PRO A 87 9.13 17.31 13.27
N GLU A 88 10.44 17.39 13.52
CA GLU A 88 11.47 17.48 12.49
C GLU A 88 11.37 16.36 11.44
N VAL A 89 11.06 15.14 11.89
CA VAL A 89 10.91 13.98 11.02
C VAL A 89 9.76 14.12 10.01
N LEU A 90 8.76 14.96 10.28
CA LEU A 90 7.60 15.18 9.42
C LEU A 90 7.69 16.45 8.57
N ARG A 91 8.67 17.32 8.81
CA ARG A 91 8.85 18.57 8.05
C ARG A 91 8.84 18.38 6.53
N PRO A 92 9.43 17.31 5.95
CA PRO A 92 9.35 17.08 4.50
C PRO A 92 7.91 17.08 3.97
N LEU A 93 6.91 16.65 4.74
CA LEU A 93 5.50 16.63 4.32
C LEU A 93 4.89 18.04 4.16
N TYR A 94 5.52 19.07 4.73
CA TYR A 94 5.03 20.44 4.77
C TYR A 94 5.94 21.43 4.03
N GLU A 95 7.21 21.09 3.84
CA GLU A 95 8.18 21.89 3.09
C GLU A 95 8.31 21.45 1.63
N SER A 96 8.01 20.17 1.32
CA SER A 96 8.25 19.63 -0.02
C SER A 96 7.21 20.13 -1.03
N PRO A 97 7.61 20.90 -2.06
CA PRO A 97 6.70 21.32 -3.12
C PRO A 97 6.20 20.12 -3.94
N LYS A 98 6.98 19.03 -4.01
CA LYS A 98 6.58 17.80 -4.69
C LYS A 98 5.38 17.15 -3.99
N ILE A 99 5.43 17.03 -2.68
CA ILE A 99 4.33 16.43 -1.88
C ILE A 99 3.09 17.32 -1.94
N LEU A 100 3.25 18.64 -1.88
CA LEU A 100 2.15 19.60 -2.03
C LEU A 100 1.48 19.44 -3.40
N ALA A 101 2.27 19.48 -4.48
CA ALA A 101 1.77 19.35 -5.84
C ALA A 101 1.06 18.01 -6.09
N GLN A 102 1.59 16.92 -5.54
CA GLN A 102 0.97 15.59 -5.65
C GLN A 102 -0.39 15.52 -4.96
N LYS A 103 -0.52 16.09 -3.75
CA LYS A 103 -1.76 16.01 -2.96
C LYS A 103 -2.83 17.01 -3.39
N MET A 104 -2.45 18.13 -3.97
CA MET A 104 -3.38 19.19 -4.34
C MET A 104 -3.52 19.30 -5.86
N THR A 105 -2.48 19.76 -6.55
CA THR A 105 -2.52 20.15 -7.96
C THR A 105 -2.77 18.94 -8.89
N ILE A 106 -1.96 17.89 -8.74
CA ILE A 106 -2.01 16.70 -9.58
C ILE A 106 -3.30 15.93 -9.31
N ALA A 107 -3.67 15.76 -8.03
CA ALA A 107 -4.93 15.13 -7.64
C ALA A 107 -6.15 15.86 -8.23
N ALA A 108 -6.18 17.20 -8.19
CA ALA A 108 -7.25 17.99 -8.78
C ALA A 108 -7.32 17.84 -10.31
N LEU A 109 -6.17 17.90 -10.99
CA LEU A 109 -6.10 17.72 -12.45
C LEU A 109 -6.56 16.32 -12.88
N ARG A 110 -6.14 15.28 -12.14
CA ARG A 110 -6.60 13.90 -12.36
C ARG A 110 -8.11 13.78 -12.20
N HIS A 111 -8.67 14.39 -11.16
CA HIS A 111 -10.10 14.39 -10.93
C HIS A 111 -10.87 15.07 -12.08
N ILE A 112 -10.41 16.23 -12.55
CA ILE A 112 -11.03 16.95 -13.67
C ILE A 112 -10.95 16.12 -14.96
N ARG A 113 -9.78 15.51 -15.25
CA ARG A 113 -9.61 14.63 -16.42
C ARG A 113 -10.55 13.43 -16.37
N GLN A 114 -10.69 12.81 -15.21
CA GLN A 114 -11.60 11.69 -15.00
C GLN A 114 -13.07 12.10 -15.25
N ILE A 115 -13.50 13.28 -14.80
CA ILE A 115 -14.85 13.81 -15.08
C ILE A 115 -15.04 14.07 -16.58
N ALA A 116 -14.06 14.74 -17.22
CA ALA A 116 -14.13 15.05 -18.64
C ALA A 116 -14.25 13.78 -19.50
N HIS A 117 -13.46 12.74 -19.18
CA HIS A 117 -13.50 11.47 -19.91
C HIS A 117 -14.79 10.68 -19.70
N GLU A 118 -15.35 10.68 -18.49
CA GLU A 118 -16.66 10.06 -18.27
C GLU A 118 -17.80 10.79 -18.99
N SER A 119 -17.67 12.11 -19.17
CA SER A 119 -18.63 12.90 -19.92
C SER A 119 -18.53 12.72 -21.44
N SER A 120 -17.39 12.23 -21.96
CA SER A 120 -17.20 11.97 -23.39
C SER A 120 -17.79 10.64 -23.88
N GLY A 121 -18.16 9.73 -22.97
CA GLY A 121 -18.84 8.47 -23.30
C GLY A 121 -17.97 7.36 -23.91
N GLU A 122 -16.63 7.49 -23.86
CA GLU A 122 -15.69 6.57 -24.54
C GLU A 122 -15.37 5.26 -23.79
N MET A 123 -15.93 5.02 -22.59
CA MET A 123 -15.60 3.83 -21.80
C MET A 123 -16.68 2.73 -21.87
N PRO A 124 -16.32 1.48 -22.22
CA PRO A 124 -17.24 0.35 -22.11
C PRO A 124 -17.51 0.04 -20.63
N TYR A 125 -18.76 0.22 -20.21
CA TYR A 125 -19.21 -0.05 -18.84
C TYR A 125 -19.28 -1.56 -18.57
N GLY A 126 -18.18 -2.15 -18.10
CA GLY A 126 -18.11 -3.59 -17.79
C GLY A 126 -18.73 -4.01 -16.46
N GLY A 127 -19.08 -3.07 -15.57
CA GLY A 127 -19.40 -3.37 -14.17
C GLY A 127 -20.62 -2.64 -13.63
N GLY A 128 -21.81 -2.80 -14.22
CA GLY A 128 -23.15 -2.61 -13.62
C GLY A 128 -23.56 -1.26 -13.00
N ARG A 129 -22.63 -0.39 -12.56
CA ARG A 129 -22.85 0.88 -11.87
C ARG A 129 -22.18 2.02 -12.61
N GLN A 130 -22.79 3.21 -12.52
CA GLN A 130 -22.26 4.41 -13.14
C GLN A 130 -20.93 4.81 -12.47
N PRO A 131 -19.88 5.17 -13.23
CA PRO A 131 -18.59 5.61 -12.69
C PRO A 131 -18.71 6.78 -11.71
N ALA A 132 -19.68 7.68 -11.91
CA ALA A 132 -19.97 8.75 -10.96
C ALA A 132 -20.25 8.22 -9.54
N VAL A 133 -21.00 7.12 -9.42
CA VAL A 133 -21.30 6.48 -8.12
C VAL A 133 -20.03 5.88 -7.51
N LEU A 134 -19.19 5.22 -8.30
CA LEU A 134 -17.94 4.60 -7.83
C LEU A 134 -16.92 5.66 -7.38
N ARG A 135 -16.88 6.81 -8.04
CA ARG A 135 -16.11 7.98 -7.57
C ARG A 135 -16.65 8.52 -6.26
N THR A 136 -17.96 8.64 -6.11
CA THR A 136 -18.59 9.07 -4.85
C THR A 136 -18.19 8.14 -3.72
N PHE A 137 -18.20 6.82 -3.92
CA PHE A 137 -17.71 5.86 -2.93
C PHE A 137 -16.23 6.08 -2.57
N SER A 138 -15.36 6.24 -3.56
CA SER A 138 -13.93 6.48 -3.35
C SER A 138 -13.66 7.77 -2.56
N GLN A 139 -14.42 8.83 -2.87
CA GLN A 139 -14.37 10.10 -2.14
C GLN A 139 -14.90 9.96 -0.72
N ARG A 140 -16.00 9.23 -0.51
CA ARG A 140 -16.57 8.99 0.82
C ARG A 140 -15.63 8.16 1.70
N LEU A 141 -14.99 7.14 1.16
CA LEU A 141 -13.95 6.36 1.86
C LEU A 141 -12.76 7.24 2.25
N SER A 142 -12.20 7.97 1.29
CA SER A 142 -11.04 8.83 1.51
C SER A 142 -11.33 9.94 2.53
N ARG A 143 -12.49 10.59 2.41
CA ARG A 143 -12.94 11.62 3.35
C ARG A 143 -13.15 11.04 4.74
N GLY A 144 -13.92 9.97 4.88
CA GLY A 144 -14.19 9.38 6.19
C GLY A 144 -12.93 8.83 6.88
N PHE A 145 -11.94 8.34 6.12
CA PHE A 145 -10.64 7.97 6.67
C PHE A 145 -9.85 9.19 7.16
N ASN A 146 -9.85 10.29 6.39
CA ASN A 146 -9.23 11.55 6.82
C ASN A 146 -9.90 12.12 8.08
N ASP A 147 -11.24 12.06 8.15
CA ASP A 147 -12.01 12.46 9.32
C ASP A 147 -11.62 11.60 10.55
N ALA A 148 -11.46 10.29 10.38
CA ALA A 148 -10.99 9.39 11.45
C ALA A 148 -9.58 9.76 11.95
N VAL A 149 -8.65 10.00 11.03
CA VAL A 149 -7.27 10.39 11.35
C VAL A 149 -7.22 11.72 12.11
N ASN A 150 -8.06 12.70 11.75
CA ASN A 150 -8.01 14.03 12.34
C ASN A 150 -8.88 14.15 13.61
N GLY A 151 -10.13 13.67 13.56
CA GLY A 151 -11.05 13.68 14.69
C GLY A 151 -11.40 15.10 15.14
N PHE A 152 -11.97 15.92 14.25
CA PHE A 152 -12.29 17.31 14.53
C PHE A 152 -13.39 17.48 15.60
N LEU A 153 -13.19 18.42 16.52
CA LEU A 153 -14.18 18.74 17.56
C LEU A 153 -15.51 19.25 16.98
N ASP A 154 -15.44 20.03 15.89
CA ASP A 154 -16.63 20.60 15.24
C ASP A 154 -17.58 19.51 14.70
N ASP A 155 -17.01 18.38 14.27
CA ASP A 155 -17.73 17.20 13.79
C ASP A 155 -18.20 16.28 14.94
N GLY A 156 -17.96 16.66 16.19
CA GLY A 156 -18.40 15.94 17.38
C GLY A 156 -17.42 14.90 17.92
N TRP A 157 -16.19 14.86 17.41
CA TRP A 157 -15.15 14.01 17.98
C TRP A 157 -14.62 14.58 19.30
N SER A 158 -14.27 13.70 20.22
CA SER A 158 -13.65 14.04 21.49
C SER A 158 -12.60 12.99 21.83
N LEU A 159 -11.45 13.41 22.35
CA LEU A 159 -10.42 12.49 22.81
C LEU A 159 -10.89 11.81 24.11
N MET A 160 -10.83 10.47 24.17
CA MET A 160 -10.96 9.80 25.47
C MET A 160 -9.72 10.08 26.29
N SER A 161 -9.89 10.55 27.53
CA SER A 161 -8.77 10.72 28.47
C SER A 161 -8.05 9.38 28.65
N SER A 162 -6.84 9.27 28.10
CA SER A 162 -5.91 8.18 28.40
C SER A 162 -4.97 8.63 29.50
N ASP A 163 -4.66 7.71 30.42
CA ASP A 163 -3.59 7.92 31.40
C ASP A 163 -2.24 7.95 30.65
N ARG A 164 -1.28 8.73 31.15
CA ARG A 164 -0.09 9.16 30.39
C ARG A 164 0.65 8.00 29.71
N ALA A 165 1.00 8.21 28.43
CA ALA A 165 1.83 7.37 27.53
C ALA A 165 1.15 6.17 26.83
N GLU A 166 0.01 6.38 26.15
CA GLU A 166 -0.56 5.37 25.24
C GLU A 166 -0.09 5.57 23.78
N ASP A 167 0.46 4.51 23.16
CA ASP A 167 0.88 4.48 21.73
C ASP A 167 -0.30 4.56 20.74
N VAL A 168 -1.54 4.39 21.21
CA VAL A 168 -2.77 4.41 20.42
C VAL A 168 -3.69 5.49 20.96
N THR A 169 -4.13 6.38 20.08
CA THR A 169 -5.08 7.45 20.41
C THR A 169 -6.51 6.97 20.18
N ILE A 170 -7.40 7.16 21.17
CA ILE A 170 -8.82 6.83 21.06
C ILE A 170 -9.66 8.11 21.05
N ALA A 171 -10.40 8.31 19.96
CA ALA A 171 -11.37 9.39 19.83
C ALA A 171 -12.78 8.83 19.74
N ILE A 172 -13.76 9.50 20.33
CA ILE A 172 -15.17 9.14 20.30
C ILE A 172 -15.98 10.25 19.67
N ASN A 173 -16.88 9.87 18.78
CA ASN A 173 -17.97 10.69 18.29
C ASN A 173 -19.31 10.15 18.82
N SER A 174 -19.87 10.85 19.80
CA SER A 174 -21.17 10.50 20.41
C SER A 174 -22.38 11.03 19.63
N SER A 175 -22.15 11.81 18.57
CA SER A 175 -23.20 12.39 17.72
C SER A 175 -22.79 12.31 16.25
N PRO A 176 -22.71 11.10 15.66
CA PRO A 176 -22.23 10.91 14.29
C PRO A 176 -23.09 11.61 13.23
N ASN A 177 -24.28 12.09 13.60
CA ASN A 177 -25.20 12.87 12.77
C ASN A 177 -24.60 14.19 12.22
N LYS A 178 -23.45 14.65 12.72
CA LYS A 178 -22.73 15.84 12.20
C LYS A 178 -21.71 15.53 11.08
N LEU A 179 -21.35 14.27 10.85
CA LEU A 179 -20.35 13.85 9.84
C LEU A 179 -20.89 13.89 8.40
N ALA A 180 -22.21 13.91 8.23
CA ALA A 180 -22.86 14.07 6.95
C ALA A 180 -23.02 15.56 6.63
N GLY A 181 -22.25 16.07 5.67
CA GLY A 181 -22.54 17.37 5.05
C GLY A 181 -24.00 17.43 4.57
N SER A 182 -24.57 18.64 4.51
CA SER A 182 -26.01 18.97 4.53
C SER A 182 -26.92 18.45 3.40
N HIS A 183 -26.63 17.30 2.77
CA HIS A 183 -27.43 16.72 1.69
C HIS A 183 -27.73 15.22 1.82
N VAL A 184 -27.44 14.58 2.96
CA VAL A 184 -27.80 13.17 3.18
C VAL A 184 -28.74 13.09 4.37
N ASN A 185 -29.93 12.51 4.16
CA ASN A 185 -30.90 12.27 5.22
C ASN A 185 -30.23 11.54 6.39
N PRO A 186 -30.45 11.97 7.64
CA PRO A 186 -29.82 11.36 8.80
C PRO A 186 -30.22 9.89 8.84
N SER A 187 -29.25 8.99 8.75
CA SER A 187 -29.49 7.58 9.00
C SER A 187 -30.06 7.46 10.41
N GLN A 188 -31.34 7.10 10.52
CA GLN A 188 -32.07 6.89 11.77
C GLN A 188 -31.43 5.81 12.68
N MET A 189 -30.38 5.12 12.22
CA MET A 189 -29.71 4.00 12.90
C MET A 189 -28.99 4.40 14.19
N PHE A 190 -28.20 5.48 14.20
CA PHE A 190 -27.42 5.85 15.40
C PHE A 190 -28.27 6.52 16.49
N THR A 191 -29.42 7.10 16.13
CA THR A 191 -30.31 7.82 17.05
C THR A 191 -31.23 6.86 17.83
N ALA A 192 -31.50 5.65 17.32
CA ALA A 192 -32.44 4.72 17.94
C ALA A 192 -31.85 3.90 19.10
N ILE A 193 -30.52 3.69 19.14
CA ILE A 193 -29.85 2.76 20.08
C ILE A 193 -28.97 3.49 21.13
N GLY A 194 -28.78 4.82 21.02
CA GLY A 194 -27.91 5.54 21.95
C GLY A 194 -26.45 5.05 21.85
N GLY A 195 -25.93 5.04 20.63
CA GLY A 195 -24.55 4.64 20.33
C GLY A 195 -23.75 5.76 19.65
N GLY A 196 -22.49 5.48 19.34
CA GLY A 196 -21.60 6.40 18.64
C GLY A 196 -20.54 5.67 17.81
N VAL A 197 -19.61 6.44 17.27
CA VAL A 197 -18.45 5.92 16.54
C VAL A 197 -17.19 6.17 17.37
N LEU A 198 -16.36 5.15 17.51
CA LEU A 198 -15.06 5.21 18.16
C LEU A 198 -13.98 5.03 17.09
N CYS A 199 -12.95 5.87 17.12
CA CYS A 199 -11.79 5.76 16.26
C CYS A 199 -10.55 5.45 17.11
N ALA A 200 -9.86 4.36 16.77
CA ALA A 200 -8.54 4.04 17.27
C ALA A 200 -7.50 4.31 16.19
N LYS A 201 -6.52 5.15 16.51
CA LYS A 201 -5.53 5.61 15.53
C LYS A 201 -4.12 5.65 16.11
N ALA A 202 -3.15 5.35 15.26
CA ALA A 202 -1.74 5.32 15.60
C ALA A 202 -0.90 5.76 14.39
N SER A 203 0.30 6.28 14.65
CA SER A 203 1.28 6.55 13.60
C SER A 203 2.64 6.00 14.01
N MET A 204 3.40 5.48 13.04
CA MET A 204 4.76 5.01 13.27
C MET A 204 5.68 5.38 12.11
N LEU A 205 6.97 5.45 12.40
CA LEU A 205 8.02 5.67 11.40
C LEU A 205 8.54 4.33 10.90
N LEU A 206 8.54 4.17 9.59
CA LEU A 206 9.12 3.03 8.88
C LEU A 206 10.45 3.45 8.26
N GLN A 207 11.44 2.56 8.34
CA GLN A 207 12.76 2.78 7.75
C GLN A 207 12.98 1.81 6.61
N ASN A 208 13.31 2.34 5.44
CA ASN A 208 13.62 1.62 4.22
C ASN A 208 12.48 0.73 3.71
N VAL A 209 11.23 0.99 4.07
CA VAL A 209 10.09 0.19 3.58
C VAL A 209 9.45 0.89 2.38
N PRO A 210 9.43 0.25 1.19
CA PRO A 210 8.70 0.78 0.04
C PRO A 210 7.19 0.85 0.34
N PRO A 211 6.55 2.03 0.23
CA PRO A 211 5.13 2.20 0.56
C PRO A 211 4.20 1.27 -0.24
N ALA A 212 4.46 1.13 -1.55
CA ALA A 212 3.66 0.30 -2.46
C ALA A 212 3.70 -1.19 -2.05
N LEU A 213 4.89 -1.74 -1.77
CA LEU A 213 5.05 -3.13 -1.34
C LEU A 213 4.32 -3.43 -0.03
N LEU A 214 4.41 -2.52 0.95
CA LEU A 214 3.73 -2.72 2.22
C LEU A 214 2.21 -2.71 2.04
N VAL A 215 1.68 -1.73 1.30
CA VAL A 215 0.23 -1.64 1.05
C VAL A 215 -0.27 -2.85 0.24
N ARG A 216 0.51 -3.30 -0.75
CA ARG A 216 0.22 -4.51 -1.53
C ARG A 216 0.17 -5.74 -0.62
N PHE A 217 1.16 -5.94 0.24
CA PHE A 217 1.18 -7.04 1.20
C PHE A 217 -0.04 -7.00 2.13
N LEU A 218 -0.37 -5.83 2.69
CA LEU A 218 -1.51 -5.70 3.60
C LEU A 218 -2.85 -5.99 2.91
N ARG A 219 -2.96 -5.62 1.63
CA ARG A 219 -4.12 -5.92 0.79
C ARG A 219 -4.24 -7.43 0.54
N GLU A 220 -3.15 -8.08 0.17
CA GLU A 220 -3.13 -9.49 -0.27
C GLU A 220 -3.17 -10.47 0.91
N HIS A 221 -2.60 -10.10 2.05
CA HIS A 221 -2.47 -10.93 3.24
C HIS A 221 -3.28 -10.39 4.41
N ARG A 222 -4.58 -10.11 4.19
CA ARG A 222 -5.47 -9.57 5.23
C ARG A 222 -5.51 -10.43 6.51
N SER A 223 -5.45 -11.76 6.37
CA SER A 223 -5.47 -12.71 7.50
C SER A 223 -4.25 -12.63 8.42
N GLU A 224 -3.13 -12.04 7.96
CA GLU A 224 -1.91 -11.89 8.78
C GLU A 224 -2.02 -10.79 9.84
N TRP A 225 -2.96 -9.86 9.66
CA TRP A 225 -3.11 -8.70 10.52
C TRP A 225 -4.54 -8.46 11.01
N ALA A 226 -5.57 -8.88 10.27
CA ALA A 226 -6.97 -8.70 10.65
C ALA A 226 -7.47 -9.85 11.52
N ASP A 227 -8.24 -9.52 12.56
CA ASP A 227 -8.91 -10.49 13.41
C ASP A 227 -10.34 -10.74 12.86
N PRO A 228 -10.69 -11.98 12.47
CA PRO A 228 -12.01 -12.29 11.94
C PRO A 228 -13.16 -11.94 12.88
N GLY A 229 -12.94 -12.02 14.20
CA GLY A 229 -13.94 -11.68 15.22
C GLY A 229 -14.21 -10.17 15.29
N VAL A 230 -13.17 -9.35 15.15
CA VAL A 230 -13.29 -7.88 15.14
C VAL A 230 -13.95 -7.39 13.84
N ASP A 231 -13.58 -7.99 12.71
CA ASP A 231 -14.21 -7.72 11.43
C ASP A 231 -15.71 -8.09 11.45
N ALA A 232 -16.06 -9.25 12.02
CA ALA A 232 -17.45 -9.67 12.21
C ALA A 232 -18.23 -8.71 13.12
N TYR A 233 -17.62 -8.21 14.20
CA TYR A 233 -18.22 -7.19 15.06
C TYR A 233 -18.55 -5.90 14.28
N SER A 234 -17.59 -5.38 13.52
CA SER A 234 -17.76 -4.15 12.72
C SER A 234 -18.85 -4.29 11.65
N ALA A 235 -18.97 -5.46 11.02
CA ALA A 235 -20.01 -5.72 10.04
C ALA A 235 -21.39 -5.91 10.68
N ALA A 236 -21.48 -6.62 11.81
CA ALA A 236 -22.73 -6.83 12.53
C ALA A 236 -23.34 -5.51 13.02
N ALA A 237 -22.49 -4.59 13.48
CA ALA A 237 -22.94 -3.32 14.03
C ALA A 237 -23.52 -2.34 12.96
N LEU A 238 -23.19 -2.53 11.68
CA LEU A 238 -23.84 -1.80 10.57
C LEU A 238 -25.19 -2.41 10.15
N ARG A 239 -25.46 -3.68 10.50
CA ARG A 239 -26.66 -4.43 10.09
C ARG A 239 -27.79 -4.41 11.10
N ALA A 240 -27.69 -3.65 12.20
CA ALA A 240 -28.70 -3.55 13.25
C ALA A 240 -29.97 -2.80 12.79
N SER A 241 -30.75 -3.44 11.91
CA SER A 241 -32.15 -3.13 11.63
C SER A 241 -33.02 -4.16 12.36
N PRO A 242 -34.00 -3.75 13.20
CA PRO A 242 -34.81 -4.66 14.00
C PRO A 242 -35.89 -5.45 13.20
N TYR A 243 -35.96 -5.33 11.86
CA TYR A 243 -37.04 -5.92 11.06
C TYR A 243 -36.64 -6.64 9.76
N ALA A 244 -35.38 -7.04 9.59
CA ALA A 244 -35.01 -7.87 8.42
C ALA A 244 -35.33 -9.35 8.67
N VAL A 245 -36.45 -9.83 8.11
CA VAL A 245 -36.82 -11.26 8.07
C VAL A 245 -35.80 -12.03 7.22
N PRO A 246 -35.17 -13.12 7.72
CA PRO A 246 -34.20 -13.89 6.93
C PRO A 246 -34.91 -14.78 5.90
N GLY A 247 -34.57 -14.65 4.62
CA GLY A 247 -35.18 -15.45 3.55
C GLY A 247 -34.30 -15.65 2.31
N LEU A 248 -33.89 -16.92 2.13
CA LEU A 248 -33.59 -17.63 0.88
C LEU A 248 -32.22 -17.45 0.18
N ARG A 249 -31.37 -18.47 0.42
CA ARG A 249 -30.42 -19.20 -0.48
C ARG A 249 -29.14 -18.51 -0.98
N ALA A 250 -28.00 -19.13 -0.65
CA ALA A 250 -26.97 -19.59 -1.60
C ALA A 250 -26.14 -20.71 -0.93
N SER A 251 -26.31 -21.97 -1.34
CA SER A 251 -25.37 -22.72 -2.18
C SER A 251 -23.90 -22.54 -1.79
N GLY A 252 -23.34 -23.60 -1.19
CA GLY A 252 -21.97 -23.64 -0.71
C GLY A 252 -20.93 -23.51 -1.81
N PHE A 253 -19.92 -22.70 -1.53
CA PHE A 253 -18.57 -22.81 -2.03
C PHE A 253 -17.66 -22.81 -0.80
N MET A 254 -16.59 -23.58 -0.84
CA MET A 254 -15.62 -23.64 0.25
C MET A 254 -14.44 -22.72 -0.07
N GLY A 255 -14.18 -21.74 0.80
CA GLY A 255 -12.85 -21.22 1.08
C GLY A 255 -12.18 -20.47 -0.06
N SER A 256 -12.66 -19.26 -0.36
CA SER A 256 -11.86 -18.24 -1.05
C SER A 256 -12.43 -16.86 -0.79
N GLN A 257 -11.59 -15.90 -0.39
CA GLN A 257 -11.97 -14.48 -0.48
C GLN A 257 -12.26 -14.20 -1.97
N VAL A 258 -13.45 -13.68 -2.28
CA VAL A 258 -13.78 -13.30 -3.66
C VAL A 258 -13.63 -11.79 -3.76
N ILE A 259 -12.66 -11.36 -4.57
CA ILE A 259 -12.41 -9.95 -4.89
C ILE A 259 -13.13 -9.60 -6.19
N LEU A 260 -14.05 -8.65 -6.12
CA LEU A 260 -14.78 -8.12 -7.26
C LEU A 260 -14.29 -6.69 -7.56
N PRO A 261 -13.46 -6.48 -8.59
CA PRO A 261 -13.04 -5.14 -8.98
C PRO A 261 -14.23 -4.33 -9.51
N LEU A 262 -14.44 -3.13 -8.97
CA LEU A 262 -15.54 -2.23 -9.35
C LEU A 262 -15.09 -1.13 -10.31
N ALA A 263 -13.97 -0.48 -10.02
CA ALA A 263 -13.45 0.63 -10.82
C ALA A 263 -11.94 0.72 -10.75
N HIS A 264 -11.35 1.18 -11.86
CA HIS A 264 -9.97 1.62 -11.95
C HIS A 264 -9.95 3.05 -12.52
N THR A 265 -9.08 3.90 -11.98
CA THR A 265 -8.83 5.23 -12.54
C THR A 265 -8.07 5.13 -13.87
N LEU A 266 -8.18 6.14 -14.74
CA LEU A 266 -7.51 6.20 -16.05
C LEU A 266 -6.00 5.92 -16.00
N GLU A 267 -5.32 6.36 -14.94
CA GLU A 267 -3.88 6.18 -14.72
C GLU A 267 -3.55 4.91 -13.89
N HIS A 268 -4.53 4.04 -13.61
CA HIS A 268 -4.42 2.81 -12.79
C HIS A 268 -3.87 3.02 -11.36
N GLU A 269 -3.84 4.25 -10.87
CA GLU A 269 -3.27 4.55 -9.56
C GLU A 269 -4.19 4.20 -8.40
N GLU A 270 -5.49 4.38 -8.60
CA GLU A 270 -6.54 4.02 -7.63
C GLU A 270 -7.49 2.99 -8.21
N PHE A 271 -7.83 1.99 -7.41
CA PHE A 271 -8.86 1.02 -7.74
C PHE A 271 -9.75 0.70 -6.53
N LEU A 272 -11.02 0.47 -6.83
CA LEU A 272 -12.08 0.20 -5.89
C LEU A 272 -12.56 -1.23 -6.11
N GLU A 273 -12.64 -2.02 -5.04
CA GLU A 273 -12.97 -3.44 -5.07
C GLU A 273 -13.90 -3.82 -3.92
N VAL A 274 -14.71 -4.86 -4.12
CA VAL A 274 -15.53 -5.48 -3.07
C VAL A 274 -14.96 -6.83 -2.70
N ILE A 275 -14.68 -7.02 -1.42
CA ILE A 275 -14.17 -8.27 -0.87
C ILE A 275 -15.31 -8.96 -0.14
N ARG A 276 -15.63 -10.19 -0.55
CA ARG A 276 -16.50 -11.09 0.19
C ARG A 276 -15.65 -11.97 1.10
N LEU A 277 -15.94 -11.90 2.39
CA LEU A 277 -15.33 -12.69 3.45
C LEU A 277 -16.37 -13.68 3.97
N GLU A 278 -16.10 -14.98 3.79
CA GLU A 278 -16.97 -16.05 4.28
C GLU A 278 -16.93 -16.10 5.81
N GLY A 279 -18.10 -16.12 6.46
CA GLY A 279 -18.20 -16.15 7.91
C GLY A 279 -17.98 -17.56 8.47
N HIS A 280 -16.96 -17.75 9.32
CA HIS A 280 -16.78 -19.00 10.08
C HIS A 280 -17.79 -19.06 11.25
N SER A 281 -18.47 -20.19 11.40
CA SER A 281 -19.44 -20.45 12.46
C SER A 281 -18.77 -20.47 13.84
N LEU A 282 -19.09 -19.51 14.70
CA LEU A 282 -18.81 -19.63 16.13
C LEU A 282 -19.88 -20.53 16.76
N CYS A 283 -19.45 -21.63 17.35
CA CYS A 283 -20.31 -22.60 18.02
C CYS A 283 -20.70 -22.11 19.42
N HIS A 284 -21.98 -21.77 19.62
CA HIS A 284 -22.74 -22.12 20.84
C HIS A 284 -24.23 -22.07 20.53
N ASP A 285 -24.99 -23.00 21.12
CA ASP A 285 -26.42 -23.28 20.91
C ASP A 285 -27.29 -22.05 20.61
N GLU A 286 -27.69 -21.89 19.34
CA GLU A 286 -29.01 -21.49 18.82
C GLU A 286 -28.87 -20.99 17.37
N VAL A 287 -29.52 -21.69 16.42
CA VAL A 287 -29.71 -21.37 14.99
C VAL A 287 -28.62 -20.49 14.33
N VAL A 288 -27.50 -21.13 13.98
CA VAL A 288 -26.36 -20.48 13.33
C VAL A 288 -26.62 -20.26 11.84
N LEU A 289 -26.83 -19.00 11.45
CA LEU A 289 -26.67 -18.56 10.06
C LEU A 289 -25.23 -18.09 9.88
N SER A 290 -24.41 -18.86 9.16
CA SER A 290 -23.17 -18.32 8.58
C SER A 290 -23.58 -17.18 7.64
N ARG A 291 -23.13 -15.96 7.92
CA ARG A 291 -23.45 -14.77 7.14
C ARG A 291 -22.16 -14.21 6.57
N ASP A 292 -22.16 -13.98 5.26
CA ASP A 292 -21.04 -13.37 4.59
C ASP A 292 -20.89 -11.90 5.00
N MET A 293 -19.64 -11.47 5.06
CA MET A 293 -19.26 -10.08 5.25
C MET A 293 -18.74 -9.51 3.94
N TYR A 294 -19.13 -8.29 3.63
CA TYR A 294 -18.69 -7.57 2.45
C TYR A 294 -17.92 -6.33 2.88
N LEU A 295 -16.74 -6.13 2.32
CA LEU A 295 -15.93 -4.92 2.51
C LEU A 295 -15.80 -4.19 1.18
N LEU A 296 -16.04 -2.90 1.20
CA LEU A 296 -15.66 -2.01 0.11
C LEU A 296 -14.23 -1.52 0.39
N GLN A 297 -13.31 -1.74 -0.54
CA GLN A 297 -11.89 -1.45 -0.38
C GLN A 297 -11.39 -0.54 -1.50
N LEU A 298 -10.68 0.52 -1.11
CA LEU A 298 -10.00 1.48 -1.96
C LEU A 298 -8.49 1.33 -1.75
N CYS A 299 -7.78 1.06 -2.84
CA CYS A 299 -6.34 0.95 -2.87
C CYS A 299 -5.77 2.04 -3.76
N SER A 300 -4.68 2.69 -3.32
CA SER A 300 -3.99 3.72 -4.10
C SER A 300 -2.48 3.66 -3.89
N GLY A 301 -1.71 3.98 -4.93
CA GLY A 301 -0.24 4.00 -4.88
C GLY A 301 0.40 2.62 -4.80
N VAL A 302 -0.16 1.63 -5.51
CA VAL A 302 0.32 0.24 -5.54
C VAL A 302 1.43 0.02 -6.59
N ASP A 303 1.58 0.92 -7.56
CA ASP A 303 2.66 0.90 -8.55
C ASP A 303 3.92 1.60 -8.02
N GLU A 304 5.07 0.92 -8.10
CA GLU A 304 6.39 1.44 -7.67
C GLU A 304 6.88 2.61 -8.53
N ASN A 305 6.39 2.73 -9.78
CA ASN A 305 6.83 3.76 -10.73
C ASN A 305 6.22 5.15 -10.46
N ALA A 306 5.21 5.27 -9.59
CA ALA A 306 4.58 6.54 -9.23
C ALA A 306 5.39 7.29 -8.15
N ALA A 307 6.56 7.80 -8.53
CA ALA A 307 7.53 8.43 -7.62
C ALA A 307 6.93 9.57 -6.77
N GLY A 308 6.68 9.31 -5.48
CA GLY A 308 6.30 10.29 -4.46
C GLY A 308 4.82 10.26 -4.03
N ALA A 309 3.98 9.44 -4.67
CA ALA A 309 2.59 9.30 -4.26
C ALA A 309 2.46 8.55 -2.92
N CYS A 310 1.45 8.92 -2.14
CA CYS A 310 1.07 8.22 -0.92
C CYS A 310 0.48 6.85 -1.30
N ALA A 311 0.90 5.77 -0.63
CA ALA A 311 0.27 4.47 -0.75
C ALA A 311 -0.78 4.31 0.35
N GLN A 312 -2.00 3.88 0.01
CA GLN A 312 -3.07 3.69 0.99
C GLN A 312 -3.96 2.48 0.69
N LEU A 313 -4.44 1.87 1.77
CA LEU A 313 -5.42 0.80 1.79
C LEU A 313 -6.53 1.21 2.74
N VAL A 314 -7.69 1.59 2.22
CA VAL A 314 -8.83 2.06 3.01
C VAL A 314 -10.02 1.17 2.71
N PHE A 315 -10.70 0.65 3.72
CA PHE A 315 -11.87 -0.20 3.56
C PHE A 315 -12.98 0.16 4.53
N ALA A 316 -14.22 -0.17 4.19
CA ALA A 316 -15.38 -0.04 5.07
C ALA A 316 -16.29 -1.25 4.91
N PRO A 317 -16.92 -1.74 5.99
CA PRO A 317 -17.93 -2.77 5.87
C PRO A 317 -19.17 -2.23 5.16
N ILE A 318 -19.76 -3.07 4.31
CA ILE A 318 -20.96 -2.76 3.53
C ILE A 318 -21.99 -3.86 3.71
N ASP A 319 -23.26 -3.49 3.55
CA ASP A 319 -24.35 -4.44 3.54
C ASP A 319 -24.50 -5.12 2.16
N GLU A 320 -25.18 -6.27 2.12
CA GLU A 320 -25.52 -6.98 0.88
C GLU A 320 -26.30 -6.10 -0.11
N SER A 321 -27.11 -5.17 0.41
CA SER A 321 -27.84 -4.20 -0.41
C SER A 321 -26.94 -3.22 -1.16
N PHE A 322 -25.70 -3.02 -0.71
CA PHE A 322 -24.69 -2.10 -1.26
C PHE A 322 -25.29 -0.74 -1.69
N ALA A 323 -26.11 -0.13 -0.84
CA ALA A 323 -26.84 1.10 -1.17
C ALA A 323 -25.89 2.32 -1.31
N ASP A 324 -26.18 3.20 -2.27
CA ASP A 324 -25.35 4.37 -2.62
C ASP A 324 -25.15 5.35 -1.44
N ASP A 325 -26.15 5.46 -0.57
CA ASP A 325 -26.18 6.36 0.58
C ASP A 325 -25.86 5.67 1.92
N ALA A 326 -25.49 4.38 1.91
CA ALA A 326 -25.21 3.64 3.15
C ALA A 326 -24.07 4.31 3.94
N PRO A 327 -24.16 4.45 5.28
CA PRO A 327 -23.08 5.00 6.09
C PRO A 327 -21.85 4.09 5.99
N LEU A 328 -20.69 4.69 5.75
CA LEU A 328 -19.41 3.98 5.72
C LEU A 328 -18.63 4.32 6.98
N LEU A 329 -17.92 3.34 7.53
CA LEU A 329 -16.94 3.53 8.60
C LEU A 329 -15.53 3.18 8.08
N PRO A 330 -14.87 4.10 7.35
CA PRO A 330 -13.59 3.80 6.73
C PRO A 330 -12.48 3.53 7.76
N SER A 331 -11.77 2.46 7.55
CA SER A 331 -10.63 2.01 8.35
C SER A 331 -9.48 1.62 7.42
N GLY A 332 -8.24 1.69 7.88
CA GLY A 332 -7.12 1.24 7.07
C GLY A 332 -5.78 1.89 7.37
N PHE A 333 -4.96 1.95 6.32
CA PHE A 333 -3.54 2.25 6.35
C PHE A 333 -3.20 3.31 5.33
N ARG A 334 -2.29 4.23 5.70
CA ARG A 334 -1.68 5.19 4.79
C ARG A 334 -0.19 5.25 5.04
N VAL A 335 0.62 5.06 4.00
CA VAL A 335 2.07 5.15 4.03
C VAL A 335 2.51 6.31 3.16
N ILE A 336 3.21 7.27 3.75
CA ILE A 336 3.72 8.46 3.05
C ILE A 336 5.24 8.45 3.11
N PRO A 337 5.94 8.43 1.96
CA PRO A 337 7.39 8.58 1.96
C PRO A 337 7.78 9.99 2.45
N LEU A 338 8.76 10.03 3.32
CA LEU A 338 9.46 11.25 3.72
C LEU A 338 10.67 11.35 2.81
N ASP A 339 10.60 12.22 1.81
CA ASP A 339 11.75 12.48 0.95
C ASP A 339 12.97 12.83 1.82
N ALA A 340 14.07 12.11 1.63
CA ALA A 340 15.36 12.56 2.13
C ALA A 340 15.66 13.89 1.45
N LYS A 341 16.07 14.92 2.21
CA LYS A 341 16.58 16.15 1.63
C LYS A 341 17.60 15.75 0.56
N THR A 342 17.23 15.91 -0.70
CA THR A 342 18.22 15.99 -1.75
C THR A 342 18.94 17.28 -1.42
N ASP A 343 20.18 17.18 -0.92
CA ASP A 343 21.05 18.34 -0.91
C ASP A 343 21.00 18.90 -2.32
N ALA A 344 20.34 20.04 -2.47
CA ALA A 344 20.22 20.68 -3.75
C ALA A 344 21.64 20.87 -4.29
N PRO A 345 21.95 20.52 -5.56
CA PRO A 345 23.08 21.15 -6.19
C PRO A 345 22.76 22.64 -6.15
N SER A 346 23.54 23.39 -5.38
CA SER A 346 23.44 24.82 -5.12
C SER A 346 22.58 25.56 -6.15
N ALA A 347 21.43 26.08 -5.71
CA ALA A 347 20.63 27.03 -6.46
C ALA A 347 21.40 28.35 -6.64
N THR A 348 22.36 28.34 -7.57
CA THR A 348 23.01 29.50 -8.19
C THR A 348 23.07 29.25 -9.69
N ARG A 349 21.92 29.00 -10.30
CA ARG A 349 21.72 29.20 -11.73
C ARG A 349 20.43 29.99 -11.92
N THR A 350 20.45 31.21 -11.41
CA THR A 350 19.77 32.31 -12.08
C THR A 350 20.25 32.28 -13.53
N LEU A 351 19.30 32.16 -14.46
CA LEU A 351 19.47 32.28 -15.90
C LEU A 351 20.26 33.55 -16.22
N ASP A 352 21.55 33.41 -16.49
CA ASP A 352 22.33 34.46 -17.16
C ASP A 352 22.38 34.14 -18.66
N LEU A 353 21.40 34.66 -19.37
CA LEU A 353 21.21 34.53 -20.82
C LEU A 353 22.23 35.36 -21.64
N ALA A 354 23.37 35.76 -21.07
CA ALA A 354 24.38 36.60 -21.73
C ALA A 354 25.76 35.94 -21.94
N SER A 355 25.90 34.62 -21.78
CA SER A 355 27.20 33.92 -21.96
C SER A 355 27.29 32.99 -23.17
N THR A 356 26.38 33.08 -24.14
CA THR A 356 26.58 32.46 -25.47
C THR A 356 27.37 33.40 -26.35
N LEU A 357 28.70 33.35 -26.25
CA LEU A 357 29.68 33.60 -27.31
C LEU A 357 31.06 33.43 -26.68
N GLU A 358 31.60 32.21 -26.66
CA GLU A 358 33.03 31.91 -26.94
C GLU A 358 33.17 30.40 -27.18
N VAL A 359 33.78 30.05 -28.31
CA VAL A 359 34.01 28.70 -28.81
C VAL A 359 35.41 28.25 -28.38
N GLY A 360 35.53 27.13 -27.66
CA GLY A 360 36.81 26.52 -27.31
C GLY A 360 36.67 25.05 -26.86
N PRO A 361 37.51 24.10 -27.32
CA PRO A 361 37.22 22.66 -27.21
C PRO A 361 37.91 21.97 -26.02
N GLY A 362 37.27 20.89 -25.53
CA GLY A 362 37.96 19.72 -24.96
C GLY A 362 37.95 19.59 -23.43
N GLY A 363 37.17 18.63 -22.91
CA GLY A 363 37.27 18.18 -21.53
C GLY A 363 36.07 17.32 -21.06
N THR A 364 35.91 16.12 -21.59
CA THR A 364 34.96 15.12 -21.09
C THR A 364 35.35 14.67 -19.67
N ARG A 365 34.60 15.12 -18.67
CA ARG A 365 34.50 14.45 -17.36
C ARG A 365 33.09 13.90 -17.22
N ALA A 366 32.99 12.57 -17.22
CA ALA A 366 31.78 11.84 -16.89
C ALA A 366 31.34 12.19 -15.45
N PRO A 367 30.03 12.30 -15.18
CA PRO A 367 29.55 12.48 -13.81
C PRO A 367 29.80 11.17 -13.07
N SER A 368 30.56 11.25 -11.98
CA SER A 368 30.72 10.17 -11.02
C SER A 368 29.36 9.87 -10.41
N ASP A 369 28.85 8.65 -10.63
CA ASP A 369 27.74 8.04 -9.90
C ASP A 369 28.12 7.94 -8.42
N ALA A 370 27.85 9.01 -7.66
CA ALA A 370 27.80 8.93 -6.22
C ALA A 370 26.43 8.36 -5.86
N SER A 371 26.39 7.04 -5.64
CA SER A 371 25.24 6.36 -5.05
C SER A 371 25.06 6.85 -3.61
N SER A 372 24.40 7.99 -3.44
CA SER A 372 23.88 8.41 -2.14
C SER A 372 22.81 7.40 -1.76
N THR A 373 23.15 6.43 -0.92
CA THR A 373 22.21 5.54 -0.24
C THR A 373 21.27 6.40 0.61
N SER A 374 20.20 6.91 0.01
CA SER A 374 19.16 7.65 0.72
C SER A 374 18.43 6.66 1.62
N ASN A 375 18.58 6.80 2.93
CA ASN A 375 17.71 6.11 3.88
C ASN A 375 16.28 6.61 3.65
N THR A 376 15.47 5.86 2.91
CA THR A 376 14.08 6.20 2.65
C THR A 376 13.31 6.00 3.96
N ARG A 377 12.74 7.08 4.50
CA ARG A 377 11.87 7.01 5.67
C ARG A 377 10.45 7.16 5.19
N SER A 378 9.52 6.47 5.84
CA SER A 378 8.09 6.61 5.55
C SER A 378 7.33 6.75 6.86
N VAL A 379 6.18 7.42 6.84
CA VAL A 379 5.27 7.45 7.97
C VAL A 379 4.08 6.59 7.64
N LEU A 380 3.83 5.58 8.47
CA LEU A 380 2.61 4.79 8.44
C LEU A 380 1.61 5.40 9.42
N THR A 381 0.41 5.71 8.92
CA THR A 381 -0.75 6.11 9.71
C THR A 381 -1.80 5.01 9.63
N ILE A 382 -2.33 4.64 10.79
CA ILE A 382 -3.35 3.61 10.96
C ILE A 382 -4.56 4.28 11.63
N ALA A 383 -5.76 4.03 11.10
CA ALA A 383 -7.00 4.44 11.76
C ALA A 383 -8.08 3.38 11.54
N PHE A 384 -8.74 2.97 12.62
CA PHE A 384 -9.84 2.02 12.61
C PHE A 384 -11.05 2.61 13.30
N GLN A 385 -12.23 2.45 12.70
CA GLN A 385 -13.50 2.95 13.22
C GLN A 385 -14.41 1.79 13.65
N PHE A 386 -15.04 1.95 14.80
CA PHE A 386 -15.94 1.00 15.42
C PHE A 386 -17.20 1.71 15.86
N SER A 387 -18.38 1.20 15.51
CA SER A 387 -19.60 1.61 16.18
C SER A 387 -19.67 0.99 17.57
N TYR A 388 -20.21 1.70 18.55
CA TYR A 388 -20.40 1.20 19.91
C TYR A 388 -21.77 1.62 20.44
N GLU A 389 -22.30 0.83 21.37
CA GLU A 389 -23.46 1.21 22.20
C GLU A 389 -22.97 1.85 23.50
N ASN A 390 -23.71 2.84 24.03
CA ASN A 390 -23.23 3.61 25.19
C ASN A 390 -22.79 2.76 26.39
N HIS A 391 -23.46 1.62 26.65
CA HIS A 391 -23.12 0.73 27.76
C HIS A 391 -21.89 -0.15 27.50
N LEU A 392 -21.49 -0.35 26.23
CA LEU A 392 -20.29 -1.10 25.83
C LEU A 392 -19.08 -0.19 25.53
N ARG A 393 -19.24 1.12 25.63
CA ARG A 393 -18.24 2.12 25.23
C ARG A 393 -16.82 1.79 25.70
N GLU A 394 -16.64 1.51 27.00
CA GLU A 394 -15.32 1.23 27.56
C GLU A 394 -14.76 -0.11 27.10
N SER A 395 -15.62 -1.12 26.94
CA SER A 395 -15.25 -2.45 26.42
C SER A 395 -14.79 -2.36 24.96
N VAL A 396 -15.54 -1.64 24.12
CA VAL A 396 -15.18 -1.41 22.71
C VAL A 396 -13.91 -0.58 22.61
N ALA A 397 -13.71 0.40 23.49
CA ALA A 397 -12.46 1.16 23.53
C ALA A 397 -11.25 0.27 23.90
N ALA A 398 -11.41 -0.63 24.87
CA ALA A 398 -10.36 -1.59 25.23
C ALA A 398 -10.06 -2.57 24.10
N MET A 399 -11.09 -3.12 23.46
CA MET A 399 -10.97 -3.98 22.28
C MET A 399 -10.27 -3.26 21.12
N ALA A 400 -10.70 -2.04 20.79
CA ALA A 400 -10.13 -1.25 19.69
C ALA A 400 -8.66 -0.90 19.94
N ARG A 401 -8.28 -0.52 21.17
CA ARG A 401 -6.87 -0.30 21.54
C ARG A 401 -6.06 -1.57 21.33
N GLN A 402 -6.55 -2.70 21.84
CA GLN A 402 -5.83 -3.97 21.74
C GLN A 402 -5.69 -4.42 20.29
N TYR A 403 -6.75 -4.26 19.49
CA TYR A 403 -6.75 -4.59 18.08
C TYR A 403 -5.71 -3.75 17.32
N VAL A 404 -5.72 -2.42 17.48
CA VAL A 404 -4.73 -1.57 16.81
C VAL A 404 -3.31 -1.89 17.25
N ARG A 405 -3.06 -2.24 18.52
CA ARG A 405 -1.73 -2.71 18.98
C ARG A 405 -1.29 -3.99 18.29
N THR A 406 -2.18 -4.97 18.15
CA THR A 406 -1.90 -6.22 17.43
C THR A 406 -1.60 -5.94 15.96
N VAL A 407 -2.41 -5.10 15.30
CA VAL A 407 -2.18 -4.69 13.91
C VAL A 407 -0.84 -3.98 13.77
N VAL A 408 -0.52 -3.03 14.65
CA VAL A 408 0.77 -2.34 14.69
C VAL A 408 1.93 -3.34 14.78
N ALA A 409 1.85 -4.33 15.67
CA ALA A 409 2.89 -5.34 15.83
C ALA A 409 3.03 -6.24 14.58
N SER A 410 1.92 -6.65 13.96
CA SER A 410 1.95 -7.42 12.70
C SER A 410 2.55 -6.61 11.56
N VAL A 411 2.13 -5.35 11.38
CA VAL A 411 2.66 -4.47 10.33
C VAL A 411 4.15 -4.20 10.55
N GLN A 412 4.61 -4.04 11.80
CA GLN A 412 6.04 -3.89 12.12
C GLN A 412 6.86 -5.13 11.73
N ARG A 413 6.36 -6.35 12.00
CA ARG A 413 7.02 -7.59 11.55
C ARG A 413 7.15 -7.64 10.03
N VAL A 414 6.07 -7.33 9.32
CA VAL A 414 6.05 -7.31 7.85
C VAL A 414 7.01 -6.24 7.31
N ALA A 415 6.97 -5.03 7.87
CA ALA A 415 7.86 -3.94 7.52
C ALA A 415 9.34 -4.34 7.69
N MET A 416 9.70 -5.04 8.77
CA MET A 416 11.05 -5.55 8.99
C MET A 416 11.46 -6.62 7.97
N ALA A 417 10.51 -7.43 7.48
CA ALA A 417 10.77 -8.44 6.46
C ALA A 417 10.93 -7.85 5.04
N ILE A 418 10.23 -6.74 4.74
CA ILE A 418 10.24 -6.08 3.42
C ILE A 418 11.39 -5.06 3.30
N ALA A 419 11.92 -4.54 4.41
CA ALA A 419 13.01 -3.58 4.37
C ALA A 419 14.28 -4.18 3.73
N PRO A 420 14.87 -3.54 2.69
CA PRO A 420 16.11 -3.99 2.08
C PRO A 420 17.25 -3.89 3.09
N SER A 421 18.06 -4.93 3.15
CA SER A 421 19.24 -5.01 4.00
C SER A 421 20.28 -3.98 3.55
N ARG A 422 20.77 -3.15 4.49
CA ARG A 422 21.70 -2.04 4.22
C ARG A 422 23.02 -2.53 3.60
N PRO A 423 23.49 -1.96 2.47
CA PRO A 423 24.89 -2.01 2.07
C PRO A 423 25.59 -0.70 2.50
N GLY A 424 26.51 -0.76 3.48
CA GLY A 424 27.52 0.29 3.67
C GLY A 424 27.51 1.03 5.02
N GLY A 425 28.53 0.76 5.83
CA GLY A 425 28.90 1.48 7.05
C GLY A 425 29.81 0.59 7.90
N GLN A 426 31.13 0.71 7.73
CA GLN A 426 32.14 -0.06 8.45
C GLN A 426 31.97 0.08 9.98
N LEU A 427 31.30 -0.89 10.58
CA LEU A 427 31.57 -1.38 11.92
C LEU A 427 31.05 -2.83 11.93
N GLU A 428 31.93 -3.79 11.61
CA GLU A 428 31.65 -5.22 11.55
C GLU A 428 30.37 -5.60 10.77
N MET A 429 30.55 -6.06 9.54
CA MET A 429 29.55 -6.87 8.84
C MET A 429 29.17 -8.07 9.72
N LYS A 430 28.16 -7.89 10.57
CA LYS A 430 27.20 -8.97 10.79
C LYS A 430 26.42 -9.03 9.49
N ASN A 431 26.93 -9.90 8.62
CA ASN A 431 26.21 -10.69 7.64
C ASN A 431 24.74 -10.90 8.07
N PRO A 432 23.81 -11.26 7.16
CA PRO A 432 22.62 -11.96 7.63
C PRO A 432 23.11 -13.02 8.64
N PRO A 433 22.37 -13.34 9.71
CA PRO A 433 22.59 -14.62 10.35
C PRO A 433 22.13 -15.65 9.31
N GLY A 434 22.89 -15.83 8.22
CA GLY A 434 22.92 -17.07 7.52
C GLY A 434 23.38 -18.01 8.60
N SER A 435 22.43 -18.77 9.13
CA SER A 435 22.76 -19.91 9.97
C SER A 435 23.91 -20.66 9.28
N PRO A 436 24.79 -21.33 10.03
CA PRO A 436 25.78 -22.22 9.42
C PRO A 436 25.14 -23.15 8.36
N GLU A 437 23.86 -23.47 8.53
CA GLU A 437 23.02 -24.23 7.60
C GLU A 437 22.82 -23.55 6.23
N ALA A 438 22.55 -22.25 6.16
CA ALA A 438 22.33 -21.54 4.88
C ALA A 438 23.60 -21.47 4.02
N HIS A 439 24.75 -21.20 4.65
CA HIS A 439 26.06 -21.22 3.97
C HIS A 439 26.42 -22.64 3.50
N THR A 440 26.08 -23.63 4.31
CA THR A 440 26.31 -25.03 3.99
C THR A 440 25.43 -25.48 2.83
N LEU A 441 24.14 -25.11 2.83
CA LEU A 441 23.21 -25.39 1.74
C LEU A 441 23.66 -24.74 0.42
N ALA A 442 24.08 -23.47 0.44
CA ALA A 442 24.57 -22.81 -0.77
C ALA A 442 25.80 -23.51 -1.37
N ARG A 443 26.71 -23.97 -0.50
CA ARG A 443 27.87 -24.78 -0.91
C ARG A 443 27.43 -26.11 -1.51
N TRP A 444 26.48 -26.80 -0.88
CA TRP A 444 25.95 -28.07 -1.37
C TRP A 444 25.26 -27.93 -2.72
N ILE A 445 24.43 -26.90 -2.92
CA ILE A 445 23.74 -26.63 -4.19
C ILE A 445 24.74 -26.49 -5.34
N GLY A 446 25.75 -25.62 -5.18
CA GLY A 446 26.76 -25.38 -6.21
C GLY A 446 27.67 -26.59 -6.46
N ARG A 447 28.11 -27.28 -5.38
CA ARG A 447 28.96 -28.48 -5.48
C ARG A 447 28.23 -29.62 -6.17
N SER A 448 26.98 -29.90 -5.77
CA SER A 448 26.17 -30.97 -6.36
C SER A 448 25.79 -30.69 -7.80
N TYR A 449 25.50 -29.43 -8.14
CA TYR A 449 25.28 -29.06 -9.54
C TYR A 449 26.52 -29.39 -10.38
N ARG A 450 27.71 -28.91 -9.97
CA ARG A 450 28.97 -29.19 -10.65
C ARG A 450 29.27 -30.69 -10.74
N PHE A 451 28.98 -31.45 -9.69
CA PHE A 451 29.19 -32.88 -9.64
C PHE A 451 28.31 -33.64 -10.64
N HIS A 452 27.05 -33.23 -10.80
CA HIS A 452 26.10 -33.90 -11.68
C HIS A 452 26.16 -33.42 -13.14
N THR A 453 26.29 -32.12 -13.39
CA THR A 453 26.24 -31.54 -14.74
C THR A 453 27.62 -31.29 -15.36
N GLY A 454 28.68 -31.24 -14.55
CA GLY A 454 30.03 -30.85 -14.98
C GLY A 454 30.20 -29.35 -15.25
N ALA A 455 29.14 -28.54 -15.10
CA ALA A 455 29.15 -27.10 -15.31
C ALA A 455 29.26 -26.33 -13.97
N GLU A 456 29.85 -25.14 -14.00
CA GLU A 456 29.87 -24.26 -12.83
C GLU A 456 28.59 -23.43 -12.76
N LEU A 457 27.83 -23.57 -11.66
CA LEU A 457 26.64 -22.75 -11.38
C LEU A 457 27.00 -21.33 -10.94
N LEU A 458 28.11 -21.17 -10.21
CA LEU A 458 28.54 -19.89 -9.63
C LEU A 458 29.96 -19.60 -10.12
N CYS A 459 30.13 -18.48 -10.83
CA CYS A 459 31.45 -18.02 -11.30
C CYS A 459 32.13 -17.22 -10.18
N THR A 460 32.70 -17.92 -9.17
CA THR A 460 33.41 -17.27 -8.06
C THR A 460 34.85 -17.77 -7.97
N GLU A 461 35.82 -16.90 -8.27
CA GLU A 461 37.26 -17.16 -8.15
C GLU A 461 37.78 -17.17 -6.69
N SER A 462 36.94 -16.85 -5.69
CA SER A 462 37.33 -16.76 -4.28
C SER A 462 36.69 -17.84 -3.39
N GLN A 463 37.50 -18.50 -2.57
CA GLN A 463 37.11 -19.60 -1.66
C GLN A 463 36.38 -19.15 -0.38
N SER A 464 35.82 -17.94 -0.32
CA SER A 464 35.11 -17.47 0.87
C SER A 464 33.66 -17.95 0.86
N ALA A 465 33.21 -18.64 1.91
CA ALA A 465 31.84 -19.16 2.04
C ALA A 465 30.76 -18.06 1.93
N ASP A 466 31.08 -16.84 2.35
CA ASP A 466 30.20 -15.67 2.25
C ASP A 466 29.98 -15.23 0.78
N ALA A 467 30.98 -15.41 -0.09
CA ALA A 467 30.87 -15.07 -1.51
C ALA A 467 29.97 -16.04 -2.27
N SER A 468 30.00 -17.33 -1.93
CA SER A 468 29.17 -18.36 -2.60
C SER A 468 27.68 -18.19 -2.29
N LEU A 469 27.31 -17.90 -1.04
CA LEU A 469 25.92 -17.63 -0.67
C LEU A 469 25.41 -16.37 -1.36
N LYS A 470 26.22 -15.31 -1.39
CA LYS A 470 25.88 -14.05 -2.06
C LYS A 470 25.71 -14.23 -3.57
N ALA A 471 26.61 -14.97 -4.22
CA ALA A 471 26.51 -15.27 -5.64
C ALA A 471 25.26 -16.10 -5.97
N LEU A 472 24.93 -17.10 -5.15
CA LEU A 472 23.71 -17.90 -5.32
C LEU A 472 22.44 -17.06 -5.15
N TRP A 473 22.43 -16.19 -4.14
CA TRP A 473 21.29 -15.29 -3.87
C TRP A 473 21.04 -14.31 -5.03
N GLN A 474 22.11 -13.83 -5.66
CA GLN A 474 22.09 -12.84 -6.76
C GLN A 474 22.10 -13.47 -8.17
N HIS A 475 21.96 -14.79 -8.28
CA HIS A 475 21.94 -15.47 -9.58
C HIS A 475 20.69 -15.05 -10.39
N SER A 476 20.85 -14.85 -11.70
CA SER A 476 19.79 -14.35 -12.60
C SER A 476 18.66 -15.36 -12.79
N ASP A 477 18.99 -16.65 -12.88
CA ASP A 477 18.00 -17.71 -12.97
C ASP A 477 17.36 -18.01 -11.61
N SER A 478 16.09 -18.40 -11.64
CA SER A 478 15.33 -18.77 -10.46
C SER A 478 15.79 -20.13 -9.95
N ILE A 479 16.37 -20.17 -8.75
CA ILE A 479 16.87 -21.39 -8.11
C ILE A 479 16.07 -21.65 -6.84
N MET A 480 15.50 -22.84 -6.74
CA MET A 480 14.66 -23.27 -5.62
C MET A 480 15.04 -24.66 -5.15
N CYS A 481 14.82 -24.95 -3.87
CA CYS A 481 15.00 -26.28 -3.30
C CYS A 481 13.73 -26.75 -2.62
N CYS A 482 13.36 -28.01 -2.82
CA CYS A 482 12.26 -28.65 -2.12
C CYS A 482 12.71 -29.92 -1.39
N SER A 483 11.98 -30.27 -0.34
CA SER A 483 12.25 -31.49 0.43
C SER A 483 11.97 -32.77 -0.37
N LEU A 484 12.74 -33.83 -0.09
CA LEU A 484 12.55 -35.17 -0.65
C LEU A 484 11.49 -35.94 0.17
N LYS A 485 10.27 -35.41 0.23
CA LYS A 485 9.12 -36.02 0.91
C LYS A 485 8.01 -36.34 -0.10
N ALA A 486 7.05 -37.18 0.30
CA ALA A 486 5.90 -37.53 -0.54
C ALA A 486 5.09 -36.31 -1.02
N ALA A 487 5.09 -35.22 -0.23
CA ALA A 487 4.59 -33.91 -0.63
C ALA A 487 5.76 -32.90 -0.52
N PRO A 488 6.47 -32.60 -1.63
CA PRO A 488 7.63 -31.72 -1.61
C PRO A 488 7.23 -30.27 -1.40
N VAL A 489 7.70 -29.73 -0.28
CA VAL A 489 7.57 -28.31 0.11
C VAL A 489 8.90 -27.60 -0.13
N PHE A 490 8.84 -26.34 -0.58
CA PHE A 490 10.03 -25.52 -0.77
C PHE A 490 10.69 -25.13 0.55
N THR A 491 12.00 -25.31 0.61
CA THR A 491 12.83 -25.02 1.79
C THR A 491 13.78 -23.85 1.56
N PHE A 492 14.06 -23.51 0.30
CA PHE A 492 14.93 -22.40 -0.08
C PHE A 492 14.58 -21.90 -1.48
N ALA A 493 14.73 -20.60 -1.71
CA ALA A 493 14.72 -19.96 -3.03
C ALA A 493 15.69 -18.79 -3.02
N ASN A 494 16.37 -18.52 -4.14
CA ASN A 494 17.14 -17.30 -4.33
C ASN A 494 16.22 -16.10 -4.65
N GLN A 495 16.78 -14.90 -4.82
CA GLN A 495 15.99 -13.69 -5.09
C GLN A 495 15.12 -13.86 -6.34
N ALA A 496 15.70 -14.32 -7.45
CA ALA A 496 14.96 -14.56 -8.69
C ALA A 496 13.83 -15.59 -8.51
N GLY A 497 14.01 -16.60 -7.67
CA GLY A 497 12.96 -17.57 -7.36
C GLY A 497 11.83 -17.01 -6.51
N LEU A 498 12.14 -16.17 -5.52
CA LEU A 498 11.13 -15.46 -4.75
C LEU A 498 10.32 -14.50 -5.63
N ASP A 499 11.01 -13.80 -6.54
CA ASP A 499 10.38 -12.90 -7.50
C ASP A 499 9.49 -13.67 -8.49
N MET A 500 9.98 -14.80 -9.01
CA MET A 500 9.23 -15.69 -9.91
C MET A 500 7.95 -16.24 -9.26
N LEU A 501 8.00 -16.59 -7.97
CA LEU A 501 6.82 -17.08 -7.24
C LEU A 501 5.96 -15.97 -6.64
N GLU A 502 6.44 -14.72 -6.65
CA GLU A 502 5.79 -13.62 -5.94
C GLU A 502 5.58 -13.92 -4.45
N THR A 503 6.62 -14.44 -3.80
CA THR A 503 6.55 -14.89 -2.40
C THR A 503 7.74 -14.40 -1.57
N THR A 504 7.72 -14.68 -0.27
CA THR A 504 8.83 -14.40 0.65
C THR A 504 9.43 -15.69 1.17
N LEU A 505 10.66 -15.64 1.69
CA LEU A 505 11.34 -16.81 2.23
C LEU A 505 10.60 -17.46 3.42
N ILE A 506 9.77 -16.69 4.13
CA ILE A 506 8.92 -17.19 5.22
C ILE A 506 7.71 -17.94 4.66
N ALA A 507 6.99 -17.34 3.70
CA ALA A 507 5.79 -17.93 3.08
C ALA A 507 6.12 -19.08 2.11
N LEU A 508 7.38 -19.23 1.70
CA LEU A 508 7.82 -20.28 0.80
C LEU A 508 7.52 -21.69 1.31
N GLN A 509 7.53 -21.89 2.64
CA GLN A 509 7.23 -23.19 3.26
C GLN A 509 5.76 -23.60 3.18
N ASP A 510 4.86 -22.69 2.80
CA ASP A 510 3.43 -23.01 2.60
C ASP A 510 3.12 -23.36 1.14
N ILE A 511 4.12 -23.27 0.26
CA ILE A 511 4.00 -23.55 -1.17
C ILE A 511 4.54 -24.96 -1.46
N SER A 512 3.68 -25.80 -2.05
CA SER A 512 4.08 -27.11 -2.56
C SER A 512 4.47 -27.03 -4.03
N LEU A 513 5.43 -27.87 -4.44
CA LEU A 513 5.87 -27.96 -5.84
C LEU A 513 4.71 -28.24 -6.80
N GLU A 514 3.72 -29.01 -6.36
CA GLU A 514 2.53 -29.38 -7.14
C GLU A 514 1.58 -28.22 -7.45
N LYS A 515 1.64 -27.13 -6.65
CA LYS A 515 0.81 -25.94 -6.88
C LYS A 515 1.43 -24.99 -7.91
N ILE A 516 2.74 -25.10 -8.13
CA ILE A 516 3.48 -24.21 -9.03
C ILE A 516 3.52 -24.79 -10.44
N LEU A 517 3.83 -26.08 -10.58
CA LEU A 517 3.88 -26.71 -11.90
C LEU A 517 2.48 -26.99 -12.43
N ASP A 518 2.25 -26.67 -13.70
CA ASP A 518 1.05 -27.07 -14.43
C ASP A 518 0.96 -28.60 -14.64
N ASP A 519 -0.14 -29.08 -15.20
CA ASP A 519 -0.37 -30.52 -15.44
C ASP A 519 0.76 -31.18 -16.24
N ASP A 520 1.33 -30.47 -17.21
CA ASP A 520 2.34 -31.00 -18.10
C ASP A 520 3.74 -30.96 -17.46
N GLY A 521 4.07 -29.91 -16.70
CA GLY A 521 5.26 -29.84 -15.86
C GLY A 521 5.28 -30.93 -14.79
N ARG A 522 4.13 -31.24 -14.17
CA ARG A 522 4.01 -32.34 -13.19
C ARG A 522 4.25 -33.70 -13.84
N LYS A 523 3.69 -33.96 -15.03
CA LYS A 523 3.94 -35.20 -15.78
C LYS A 523 5.42 -35.33 -16.17
N ALA A 524 6.02 -34.24 -16.66
CA ALA A 524 7.43 -34.22 -17.03
C ALA A 524 8.32 -34.54 -15.83
N LEU A 525 8.10 -33.90 -14.69
CA LEU A 525 8.84 -34.18 -13.47
C LEU A 525 8.65 -35.63 -13.00
N CYS A 526 7.42 -36.14 -12.95
CA CYS A 526 7.15 -37.53 -12.55
C CYS A 526 7.85 -38.55 -13.46
N SER A 527 7.94 -38.27 -14.77
CA SER A 527 8.62 -39.15 -15.73
C SER A 527 10.14 -39.14 -15.59
N GLU A 528 10.73 -37.99 -15.25
CA GLU A 528 12.18 -37.82 -15.11
C GLU A 528 12.67 -38.08 -13.68
N PHE A 529 11.78 -38.11 -12.67
CA PHE A 529 12.13 -38.33 -11.27
C PHE A 529 13.00 -39.58 -11.02
N PRO A 530 12.74 -40.75 -11.64
CA PRO A 530 13.61 -41.92 -11.49
C PRO A 530 15.04 -41.66 -12.02
N LYS A 531 15.16 -40.90 -13.12
CA LYS A 531 16.46 -40.53 -13.69
C LYS A 531 17.19 -39.54 -12.79
N ILE A 532 16.50 -38.57 -12.21
CA ILE A 532 17.07 -37.65 -11.21
C ILE A 532 17.61 -38.44 -10.02
N MET A 533 16.88 -39.46 -9.54
CA MET A 533 17.32 -40.26 -8.40
C MET A 533 18.49 -41.20 -8.72
N GLN A 534 18.62 -41.67 -9.97
CA GLN A 534 19.69 -42.58 -10.39
C GLN A 534 20.95 -41.85 -10.90
N GLN A 535 20.78 -40.82 -11.73
CA GLN A 535 21.84 -40.08 -12.42
C GLN A 535 22.19 -38.76 -11.71
N GLY A 536 21.31 -38.29 -10.81
CA GLY A 536 21.51 -37.11 -9.98
C GLY A 536 20.99 -35.80 -10.57
N PHE A 537 20.61 -35.77 -11.85
CA PHE A 537 19.98 -34.61 -12.48
C PHE A 537 19.14 -35.00 -13.71
N ALA A 538 18.27 -34.09 -14.15
CA ALA A 538 17.56 -34.18 -15.43
C ALA A 538 17.23 -32.78 -15.97
N TYR A 539 17.14 -32.67 -17.30
CA TYR A 539 16.60 -31.49 -17.98
C TYR A 539 15.11 -31.69 -18.20
N LEU A 540 14.33 -30.72 -17.79
CA LEU A 540 12.89 -30.65 -17.98
C LEU A 540 12.60 -29.67 -19.12
N PRO A 541 11.59 -29.96 -19.96
CA PRO A 541 11.18 -29.06 -21.04
C PRO A 541 10.66 -27.74 -20.47
N GLY A 542 10.70 -26.68 -21.28
CA GLY A 542 10.04 -25.41 -20.97
C GLY A 542 8.53 -25.57 -20.81
N GLY A 543 7.95 -24.68 -20.02
CA GLY A 543 6.53 -24.77 -19.66
C GLY A 543 6.02 -23.51 -18.98
N VAL A 544 4.84 -23.63 -18.40
CA VAL A 544 4.22 -22.56 -17.62
C VAL A 544 4.05 -23.03 -16.18
N CYS A 545 4.36 -22.17 -15.23
CA CYS A 545 4.04 -22.38 -13.83
C CYS A 545 3.18 -21.23 -13.32
N VAL A 546 2.60 -21.42 -12.14
CA VAL A 546 1.75 -20.43 -11.49
C VAL A 546 2.45 -19.91 -10.24
N SER A 547 2.54 -18.59 -10.11
CA SER A 547 3.06 -17.93 -8.91
C SER A 547 2.11 -18.14 -7.73
N SER A 548 2.53 -17.83 -6.49
CA SER A 548 1.60 -17.88 -5.34
C SER A 548 0.42 -16.90 -5.46
N MET A 549 0.53 -15.92 -6.35
CA MET A 549 -0.51 -14.93 -6.64
C MET A 549 -1.42 -15.34 -7.81
N GLY A 550 -1.24 -16.55 -8.37
CA GLY A 550 -2.06 -17.04 -9.48
C GLY A 550 -1.64 -16.52 -10.86
N ARG A 551 -0.52 -15.79 -10.97
CA ARG A 551 -0.04 -15.29 -12.27
C ARG A 551 0.71 -16.38 -13.03
N PRO A 552 0.45 -16.56 -14.33
CA PRO A 552 1.21 -17.49 -15.16
C PRO A 552 2.62 -16.95 -15.43
N VAL A 553 3.60 -17.83 -15.30
CA VAL A 553 5.02 -17.57 -15.55
C VAL A 553 5.51 -18.58 -16.56
N SER A 554 6.01 -18.12 -17.69
CA SER A 554 6.66 -18.96 -18.69
C SER A 554 8.15 -19.13 -18.37
N TYR A 555 8.72 -20.29 -18.68
CA TYR A 555 10.16 -20.54 -18.60
C TYR A 555 10.60 -21.40 -19.79
N GLU A 556 11.81 -21.15 -20.29
CA GLU A 556 12.33 -21.83 -21.49
C GLU A 556 12.81 -23.25 -21.19
N GLN A 557 13.45 -23.44 -20.04
CA GLN A 557 13.98 -24.72 -19.61
C GLN A 557 14.04 -24.78 -18.08
N ALA A 558 13.88 -25.98 -17.53
CA ALA A 558 14.15 -26.23 -16.12
C ALA A 558 15.21 -27.33 -15.95
N VAL A 559 16.10 -27.17 -14.98
CA VAL A 559 17.09 -28.17 -14.59
C VAL A 559 16.78 -28.61 -13.18
N ALA A 560 16.60 -29.92 -12.96
CA ALA A 560 16.38 -30.49 -11.64
C ALA A 560 17.58 -31.36 -11.26
N TRP A 561 18.15 -31.17 -10.06
CA TRP A 561 19.26 -31.97 -9.57
C TRP A 561 19.19 -32.25 -8.08
N LYS A 562 19.78 -33.37 -7.68
CA LYS A 562 19.87 -33.81 -6.30
C LYS A 562 20.96 -33.01 -5.58
N VAL A 563 20.62 -32.44 -4.44
CA VAL A 563 21.59 -31.76 -3.56
C VAL A 563 22.10 -32.77 -2.53
N LEU A 564 23.41 -32.91 -2.45
CA LEU A 564 24.11 -33.84 -1.56
C LEU A 564 24.67 -33.10 -0.35
N GLY A 565 24.48 -33.68 0.84
CA GLY A 565 25.14 -33.22 2.06
C GLY A 565 26.63 -33.60 2.10
N ASP A 566 27.31 -33.29 3.22
CA ASP A 566 28.72 -33.63 3.40
C ASP A 566 28.97 -35.15 3.46
N ASP A 567 27.98 -35.93 3.86
CA ASP A 567 28.01 -37.40 3.92
C ASP A 567 27.62 -38.07 2.57
N ASP A 568 27.56 -37.30 1.47
CA ASP A 568 27.05 -37.73 0.15
C ASP A 568 25.60 -38.27 0.16
N ALA A 569 24.87 -38.04 1.26
CA ALA A 569 23.46 -38.37 1.38
C ALA A 569 22.58 -37.32 0.66
N PRO A 570 21.48 -37.74 -0.01
CA PRO A 570 20.51 -36.82 -0.59
C PRO A 570 19.86 -35.94 0.47
N HIS A 571 20.05 -34.63 0.38
CA HIS A 571 19.46 -33.65 1.31
C HIS A 571 18.13 -33.10 0.79
N CYS A 572 18.13 -32.57 -0.44
CA CYS A 572 16.95 -31.98 -1.07
C CYS A 572 17.04 -32.10 -2.61
N LEU A 573 15.98 -31.68 -3.29
CA LEU A 573 15.95 -31.55 -4.75
C LEU A 573 15.97 -30.07 -5.11
N ALA A 574 16.89 -29.66 -5.98
CA ALA A 574 17.00 -28.30 -6.48
C ALA A 574 16.44 -28.19 -7.90
N PHE A 575 15.84 -27.04 -8.20
CA PHE A 575 15.31 -26.65 -9.50
C PHE A 575 15.92 -25.32 -9.91
N MET A 576 16.30 -25.20 -11.17
CA MET A 576 16.69 -23.94 -11.79
C MET A 576 15.81 -23.70 -13.01
N PHE A 577 15.05 -22.60 -13.01
CA PHE A 577 14.22 -22.16 -14.13
C PHE A 577 14.95 -21.06 -14.90
N VAL A 578 15.21 -21.32 -16.17
CA VAL A 578 16.02 -20.46 -17.04
C VAL A 578 15.10 -19.61 -17.92
N ASN A 579 15.47 -18.35 -18.11
CA ASN A 579 14.75 -17.37 -18.95
C ASN A 579 13.25 -17.30 -18.63
N TRP A 580 12.91 -17.17 -17.35
CA TRP A 580 11.53 -17.07 -16.90
C TRP A 580 10.98 -15.65 -17.08
N SER A 581 9.67 -15.52 -17.35
CA SER A 581 8.97 -14.24 -17.42
C SER A 581 7.47 -14.38 -17.16
N PHE A 582 6.85 -13.33 -16.60
CA PHE A 582 5.39 -13.28 -16.46
C PHE A 582 4.72 -13.18 -17.84
N VAL A 583 3.64 -13.95 -18.03
CA VAL A 583 2.86 -14.01 -19.29
C VAL A 583 1.77 -12.95 -19.33
#